data_AF-A0A924X1K7-F1
#
_entry.id   AF-A0A924X1K7-F1
#
_cell.length_a   1.000
_cell.length_b   1.000
_cell.length_c   1.000
_cell.angle_alpha   90.00
_cell.angle_beta   90.00
_cell.angle_gamma   90.00
#
_symmetry.space_group_name_H-M   'P 1'
#
loop_
_entity.id
_entity.type
_entity.pdbx_description
1 polymer ?
#
loop_
_entity_poly.entity_id
_entity_poly.type
_entity_poly.pdbx_seq_one_letter_code
_entity_poly.pdbx_strand_id
1 'polypeptide(L)'
;MPTRSYIAPVLLLASVACGEGNATPAIKTPESQTAITPAAVGPSSQLPPNEMGRIPILEYHLIGDTELRWQREKSRFRQDLELLYGRGYRPVTVSNLVDDKLDLPAGMSPVVFTFDDASPSQFRYIETNGELVIDSTSAIGIWLDFARTHPGWSNRATFCLLSGAEAGRSFFGNKDIEGQKTAWRFRKVKWLADQGFELCNHTLWHANLGKYDDAFVQEQIARGVMAIDSVIPGYRVRTFALPLGMWPKNRALASQGEWRDPRSGRVVAYDFDAVLKVAGEPVPSPTDPAFDAKALERVQVTGEELERVLNLLDRSGTRYVSNGMTKAVVARRE
;
A
#
# COMPACT_ATOMS: atom_id res chain seq x y z
N MET A 1 23.54 82.70 3.25
CA MET A 1 23.51 83.46 1.97
C MET A 1 24.80 83.16 1.20
N PRO A 2 24.76 83.28 -0.13
CA PRO A 2 25.03 82.25 -1.15
C PRO A 2 26.51 81.87 -1.31
N THR A 3 26.82 80.74 -1.96
CA THR A 3 28.02 80.52 -2.82
C THR A 3 27.97 79.11 -3.44
N ARG A 4 27.79 79.01 -4.78
CA ARG A 4 28.82 78.79 -5.84
C ARG A 4 29.53 77.42 -5.71
N SER A 5 29.26 76.46 -6.60
CA SER A 5 29.76 76.29 -7.99
C SER A 5 31.19 75.73 -8.11
N TYR A 6 31.24 74.54 -8.72
CA TYR A 6 32.25 73.95 -9.64
C TYR A 6 33.74 73.91 -9.23
N ILE A 7 34.36 72.71 -9.30
CA ILE A 7 35.23 72.19 -10.38
C ILE A 7 35.79 70.79 -9.95
N ALA A 8 35.89 69.87 -10.92
CA ALA A 8 36.37 68.47 -10.86
C ALA A 8 37.92 68.37 -10.63
N PRO A 9 38.64 67.20 -10.55
CA PRO A 9 38.58 66.09 -11.54
C PRO A 9 39.03 64.66 -11.10
N VAL A 10 39.04 63.75 -12.09
CA VAL A 10 39.81 62.49 -12.27
C VAL A 10 39.43 61.27 -11.40
N LEU A 11 38.68 60.28 -11.94
CA LEU A 11 39.10 59.09 -12.71
C LEU A 11 39.73 57.97 -11.85
N LEU A 12 39.00 56.86 -11.66
CA LEU A 12 39.58 55.53 -11.87
C LEU A 12 38.49 54.50 -12.19
N LEU A 13 38.84 53.64 -13.14
CA LEU A 13 38.02 52.66 -13.82
C LEU A 13 37.61 51.48 -12.93
N ALA A 14 36.39 50.98 -13.14
CA ALA A 14 36.11 49.56 -13.13
C ALA A 14 34.95 49.26 -14.10
N SER A 15 35.33 48.78 -15.28
CA SER A 15 34.55 47.93 -16.20
C SER A 15 33.98 46.71 -15.44
N VAL A 16 32.85 46.09 -15.76
CA VAL A 16 32.47 45.49 -17.06
C VAL A 16 30.94 45.29 -17.11
N ALA A 17 30.46 45.30 -18.35
CA ALA A 17 29.12 45.19 -18.89
C ALA A 17 28.22 44.04 -18.39
N CYS A 18 26.93 44.35 -18.42
CA CYS A 18 25.82 43.41 -18.50
C CYS A 18 25.76 42.71 -19.86
N GLY A 19 25.29 41.46 -19.85
CA GLY A 19 24.47 40.91 -20.91
C GLY A 19 25.03 39.66 -21.57
N GLU A 20 24.55 38.49 -21.15
CA GLU A 20 24.40 37.31 -22.01
C GLU A 20 23.43 36.31 -21.37
N GLY A 21 22.62 35.67 -22.21
CA GLY A 21 21.42 34.94 -21.84
C GLY A 21 21.67 33.68 -21.02
N ASN A 22 20.74 33.38 -20.11
CA ASN A 22 20.66 32.10 -19.42
C ASN A 22 20.35 30.97 -20.42
N ALA A 23 21.39 30.35 -20.96
CA ALA A 23 21.31 29.03 -21.55
C ALA A 23 21.14 28.01 -20.41
N THR A 24 20.04 27.27 -20.44
CA THR A 24 19.80 26.12 -19.56
C THR A 24 20.86 25.04 -19.83
N PRO A 25 21.52 24.45 -18.81
CA PRO A 25 22.44 23.36 -19.06
C PRO A 25 21.66 22.12 -19.50
N ALA A 26 21.86 21.71 -20.75
CA ALA A 26 21.36 20.44 -21.27
C ALA A 26 22.11 19.29 -20.58
N ILE A 27 21.38 18.47 -19.82
CA ILE A 27 21.89 17.22 -19.25
C ILE A 27 22.03 16.23 -20.42
N LYS A 28 23.28 15.82 -20.71
CA LYS A 28 23.57 14.75 -21.66
C LYS A 28 23.07 13.42 -21.09
N THR A 29 22.09 12.83 -21.75
CA THR A 29 21.63 11.45 -21.49
C THR A 29 22.67 10.48 -22.05
N PRO A 30 23.18 9.51 -21.27
CA PRO A 30 23.97 8.42 -21.85
C PRO A 30 23.06 7.51 -22.69
N GLU A 31 23.51 7.18 -23.90
CA GLU A 31 22.88 6.19 -24.76
C GLU A 31 22.68 4.86 -24.04
N SER A 32 21.43 4.39 -24.04
CA SER A 32 21.05 3.10 -23.48
C SER A 32 21.45 1.99 -24.45
N GLN A 33 22.57 1.31 -24.15
CA GLN A 33 22.85 0.00 -24.71
C GLN A 33 22.05 -1.04 -23.91
N THR A 34 20.93 -1.44 -24.48
CA THR A 34 20.12 -2.58 -24.06
C THR A 34 20.93 -3.87 -24.16
N ALA A 35 21.43 -4.34 -23.01
CA ALA A 35 21.61 -5.76 -22.75
C ALA A 35 20.65 -6.12 -21.62
N ILE A 36 19.57 -6.83 -21.94
CA ILE A 36 18.60 -7.34 -20.96
C ILE A 36 19.27 -8.52 -20.28
N THR A 37 20.04 -8.25 -19.22
CA THR A 37 20.37 -9.27 -18.24
C THR A 37 19.05 -9.74 -17.62
N PRO A 38 18.76 -11.06 -17.54
CA PRO A 38 17.60 -11.51 -16.79
C PRO A 38 17.70 -10.94 -15.38
N ALA A 39 16.69 -10.17 -14.96
CA ALA A 39 16.64 -9.64 -13.60
C ALA A 39 16.86 -10.81 -12.64
N ALA A 40 17.79 -10.67 -11.67
CA ALA A 40 18.07 -11.72 -10.72
C ALA A 40 16.75 -12.15 -10.04
N VAL A 41 16.34 -13.39 -10.30
CA VAL A 41 15.13 -13.96 -9.73
C VAL A 41 15.56 -14.62 -8.42
N GLY A 42 14.99 -14.20 -7.28
CA GLY A 42 15.24 -14.86 -6.00
C GLY A 42 14.82 -16.34 -5.97
N PRO A 43 14.92 -17.04 -4.83
CA PRO A 43 14.62 -18.47 -4.75
C PRO A 43 13.18 -18.76 -5.20
N SER A 44 13.02 -19.88 -5.91
CA SER A 44 11.74 -20.44 -6.34
C SER A 44 11.48 -21.77 -5.62
N SER A 45 10.21 -22.20 -5.60
CA SER A 45 9.86 -23.51 -5.06
C SER A 45 10.18 -24.62 -6.07
N GLN A 46 10.44 -25.83 -5.57
CA GLN A 46 10.57 -27.05 -6.40
C GLN A 46 9.21 -27.77 -6.58
N LEU A 47 8.12 -27.12 -6.19
CA LEU A 47 6.77 -27.67 -6.32
C LEU A 47 6.34 -27.65 -7.79
N PRO A 48 5.53 -28.62 -8.24
CA PRO A 48 4.95 -28.58 -9.58
C PRO A 48 4.02 -27.36 -9.72
N PRO A 49 3.88 -26.79 -10.94
CA PRO A 49 2.91 -25.74 -11.20
C PRO A 49 1.48 -26.15 -10.79
N ASN A 50 0.74 -25.20 -10.21
CA ASN A 50 -0.64 -25.34 -9.78
C ASN A 50 -1.32 -23.96 -9.80
N GLU A 51 -1.78 -23.50 -10.95
CA GLU A 51 -2.46 -22.20 -11.07
C GLU A 51 -3.90 -22.19 -10.54
N MET A 52 -4.43 -23.36 -10.16
CA MET A 52 -5.71 -23.52 -9.46
C MET A 52 -5.55 -23.59 -7.95
N GLY A 53 -4.31 -23.48 -7.45
CA GLY A 53 -4.02 -23.55 -6.04
C GLY A 53 -4.53 -22.34 -5.25
N ARG A 54 -4.45 -22.46 -3.93
CA ARG A 54 -4.88 -21.46 -2.97
C ARG A 54 -3.80 -20.40 -2.74
N ILE A 55 -4.26 -19.17 -2.49
CA ILE A 55 -3.42 -18.00 -2.33
C ILE A 55 -3.67 -17.41 -0.93
N PRO A 56 -2.65 -17.29 -0.07
CA PRO A 56 -2.82 -16.65 1.22
C PRO A 56 -2.94 -15.12 1.07
N ILE A 57 -3.97 -14.55 1.72
CA ILE A 57 -4.09 -13.11 1.97
C ILE A 57 -3.78 -12.89 3.45
N LEU A 58 -2.65 -12.27 3.76
CA LEU A 58 -2.15 -12.07 5.11
C LEU A 58 -2.72 -10.77 5.69
N GLU A 59 -3.18 -10.83 6.93
CA GLU A 59 -3.70 -9.68 7.67
C GLU A 59 -2.78 -9.33 8.84
N TYR A 60 -2.24 -8.11 8.78
CA TYR A 60 -1.43 -7.51 9.82
C TYR A 60 -2.14 -6.26 10.36
N HIS A 61 -2.03 -6.03 11.68
CA HIS A 61 -2.51 -4.81 12.32
C HIS A 61 -1.32 -3.98 12.82
N LEU A 62 -0.67 -4.35 13.92
CA LEU A 62 0.47 -3.60 14.46
C LEU A 62 1.78 -4.36 14.23
N ILE A 63 2.86 -3.63 13.96
CA ILE A 63 4.22 -4.16 13.98
C ILE A 63 4.99 -3.49 15.14
N GLY A 64 5.18 -4.21 16.24
CA GLY A 64 5.68 -3.63 17.50
C GLY A 64 6.81 -4.41 18.16
N ASP A 65 7.20 -4.01 19.36
CA ASP A 65 8.37 -4.60 20.05
C ASP A 65 8.08 -5.95 20.72
N THR A 66 6.81 -6.34 20.83
CA THR A 66 6.37 -7.61 21.42
C THR A 66 5.23 -8.23 20.61
N GLU A 67 5.07 -9.55 20.70
CA GLU A 67 3.91 -10.24 20.14
C GLU A 67 2.67 -10.04 21.02
N LEU A 68 1.57 -9.58 20.43
CA LEU A 68 0.25 -9.47 21.08
C LEU A 68 -0.84 -9.92 20.09
N ARG A 69 -2.09 -10.02 20.55
CA ARG A 69 -3.21 -10.50 19.72
C ARG A 69 -3.35 -9.77 18.37
N TRP A 70 -3.08 -8.47 18.33
CA TRP A 70 -3.15 -7.63 17.13
C TRP A 70 -1.79 -7.00 16.78
N GLN A 71 -0.70 -7.54 17.35
CA GLN A 71 0.64 -7.01 17.13
C GLN A 71 1.60 -8.14 16.79
N ARG A 72 2.17 -8.08 15.60
CA ARG A 72 3.32 -8.90 15.22
C ARG A 72 4.58 -8.24 15.73
N GLU A 73 5.44 -9.01 16.40
CA GLU A 73 6.74 -8.52 16.81
C GLU A 73 7.60 -8.16 15.57
N LYS A 74 8.36 -7.06 15.62
CA LYS A 74 9.26 -6.61 14.54
C LYS A 74 10.24 -7.69 14.08
N SER A 75 10.78 -8.48 15.00
CA SER A 75 11.71 -9.57 14.68
C SER A 75 11.00 -10.68 13.91
N ARG A 76 9.78 -11.03 14.34
CA ARG A 76 8.93 -12.02 13.67
C ARG A 76 8.41 -11.54 12.31
N PHE A 77 8.09 -10.26 12.16
CA PHE A 77 7.73 -9.73 10.84
C PHE A 77 8.89 -9.86 9.84
N ARG A 78 10.15 -9.67 10.26
CA ARG A 78 11.31 -9.96 9.40
C ARG A 78 11.38 -11.46 9.05
N GLN A 79 11.15 -12.33 10.03
CA GLN A 79 11.12 -13.78 9.80
C GLN A 79 10.00 -14.20 8.84
N ASP A 80 8.83 -13.55 8.91
CA ASP A 80 7.72 -13.78 7.97
C ASP A 80 8.15 -13.48 6.52
N LEU A 81 8.83 -12.34 6.31
CA LEU A 81 9.34 -11.95 4.98
C LEU A 81 10.38 -12.96 4.46
N GLU A 82 11.34 -13.35 5.31
CA GLU A 82 12.35 -14.36 4.98
C GLU A 82 11.73 -15.72 4.64
N LEU A 83 10.76 -16.16 5.45
CA LEU A 83 10.04 -17.41 5.25
C LEU A 83 9.31 -17.41 3.91
N LEU A 84 8.56 -16.35 3.62
CA LEU A 84 7.81 -16.21 2.38
C LEU A 84 8.76 -16.18 1.18
N TYR A 85 9.77 -15.32 1.21
CA TYR A 85 10.74 -15.19 0.13
C TYR A 85 11.47 -16.51 -0.13
N GLY A 86 12.00 -17.15 0.91
CA GLY A 86 12.74 -18.40 0.84
C GLY A 86 11.92 -19.58 0.31
N ARG A 87 10.60 -19.58 0.53
CA ARG A 87 9.68 -20.56 -0.06
C ARG A 87 9.21 -20.20 -1.48
N GLY A 88 9.71 -19.12 -2.08
CA GLY A 88 9.33 -18.70 -3.43
C GLY A 88 8.04 -17.88 -3.51
N TYR A 89 7.53 -17.35 -2.40
CA TYR A 89 6.42 -16.39 -2.46
C TYR A 89 6.90 -15.01 -2.92
N ARG A 90 6.07 -14.33 -3.71
CA ARG A 90 6.26 -12.93 -4.11
C ARG A 90 5.01 -12.10 -3.83
N PRO A 91 5.18 -10.87 -3.33
CA PRO A 91 4.06 -10.06 -2.93
C PRO A 91 3.28 -9.56 -4.14
N VAL A 92 1.95 -9.61 -4.05
CA VAL A 92 1.01 -9.00 -5.00
C VAL A 92 -0.05 -8.21 -4.22
N THR A 93 -0.71 -7.26 -4.87
CA THR A 93 -1.81 -6.51 -4.23
C THR A 93 -3.14 -7.25 -4.35
N VAL A 94 -4.16 -6.82 -3.61
CA VAL A 94 -5.52 -7.38 -3.75
C VAL A 94 -6.06 -7.13 -5.16
N SER A 95 -5.80 -5.95 -5.73
CA SER A 95 -6.15 -5.62 -7.11
C SER A 95 -5.42 -6.49 -8.14
N ASN A 96 -4.16 -6.87 -7.92
CA ASN A 96 -3.48 -7.83 -8.79
C ASN A 96 -4.16 -9.21 -8.73
N LEU A 97 -4.54 -9.66 -7.53
CA LEU A 97 -5.24 -10.92 -7.33
C LEU A 97 -6.59 -10.94 -8.07
N VAL A 98 -7.44 -9.93 -7.86
CA VAL A 98 -8.79 -9.86 -8.47
C VAL A 98 -8.73 -9.69 -9.99
N ASP A 99 -7.70 -9.03 -10.51
CA ASP A 99 -7.48 -8.89 -11.96
C ASP A 99 -6.86 -10.14 -12.61
N ASP A 100 -6.52 -11.18 -11.83
CA ASP A 100 -5.70 -12.32 -12.28
C ASP A 100 -4.37 -11.88 -12.92
N LYS A 101 -3.78 -10.80 -12.41
CA LYS A 101 -2.46 -10.27 -12.82
C LYS A 101 -1.37 -10.86 -11.92
N LEU A 102 -1.23 -12.18 -11.97
CA LEU A 102 -0.30 -12.97 -11.17
C LEU A 102 0.93 -13.37 -11.99
N ASP A 103 1.55 -12.39 -12.68
CA ASP A 103 2.68 -12.58 -13.59
C ASP A 103 3.97 -12.90 -12.82
N LEU A 104 4.07 -14.15 -12.36
CA LEU A 104 5.20 -14.66 -11.60
C LEU A 104 5.99 -15.68 -12.42
N PRO A 105 7.33 -15.74 -12.27
CA PRO A 105 8.14 -16.80 -12.86
C PRO A 105 7.65 -18.20 -12.45
N ALA A 106 7.97 -19.20 -13.27
CA ALA A 106 7.65 -20.59 -13.00
C ALA A 106 8.18 -21.02 -11.61
N GLY A 107 7.36 -21.75 -10.85
CA GLY A 107 7.72 -22.23 -9.52
C GLY A 107 7.58 -21.19 -8.38
N MET A 108 7.16 -19.96 -8.68
CA MET A 108 6.85 -18.94 -7.67
C MET A 108 5.35 -18.90 -7.32
N SER A 109 5.04 -18.36 -6.15
CA SER A 109 3.67 -18.26 -5.64
C SER A 109 3.33 -16.82 -5.26
N PRO A 110 2.10 -16.34 -5.48
CA PRO A 110 1.67 -15.06 -4.96
C PRO A 110 1.38 -15.14 -3.47
N VAL A 111 1.62 -14.04 -2.76
CA VAL A 111 1.11 -13.79 -1.41
C VAL A 111 0.59 -12.36 -1.37
N VAL A 112 -0.59 -12.16 -0.77
CA VAL A 112 -1.13 -10.80 -0.59
C VAL A 112 -0.85 -10.36 0.83
N PHE A 113 -0.28 -9.17 1.00
CA PHE A 113 -0.15 -8.52 2.31
C PHE A 113 -1.24 -7.47 2.46
N THR A 114 -1.95 -7.50 3.58
CA THR A 114 -2.92 -6.48 3.97
C THR A 114 -2.57 -5.93 5.35
N PHE A 115 -2.68 -4.61 5.50
CA PHE A 115 -2.38 -3.88 6.72
C PHE A 115 -3.58 -3.01 7.08
N ASP A 116 -4.24 -3.29 8.21
CA ASP A 116 -5.48 -2.61 8.63
C ASP A 116 -5.19 -1.42 9.57
N ASP A 117 -6.19 -0.57 9.84
CA ASP A 117 -6.20 0.56 10.79
C ASP A 117 -5.41 1.83 10.46
N ALA A 118 -4.39 1.71 9.64
CA ALA A 118 -3.44 2.78 9.43
C ALA A 118 -2.67 3.26 10.70
N SER A 119 -2.12 2.38 11.55
CA SER A 119 -1.32 2.75 12.76
C SER A 119 0.15 3.17 12.52
N PRO A 120 0.74 4.16 13.25
CA PRO A 120 2.15 4.58 13.10
C PRO A 120 3.19 3.45 13.04
N SER A 121 2.95 2.33 13.72
CA SER A 121 3.80 1.13 13.64
C SER A 121 3.98 0.58 12.22
N GLN A 122 3.02 0.81 11.31
CA GLN A 122 3.11 0.40 9.91
C GLN A 122 3.92 1.39 9.06
N PHE A 123 3.63 2.70 9.19
CA PHE A 123 4.37 3.75 8.47
C PHE A 123 4.67 4.92 9.42
N ARG A 124 5.93 5.04 9.81
CA ARG A 124 6.45 6.13 10.63
C ARG A 124 7.52 6.94 9.90
N TYR A 125 7.49 8.25 10.09
CA TYR A 125 8.64 9.10 9.82
C TYR A 125 9.37 9.46 11.11
N ILE A 126 10.67 9.67 10.98
CA ILE A 126 11.54 10.29 11.99
C ILE A 126 12.31 11.44 11.34
N GLU A 127 12.74 12.41 12.14
CA GLU A 127 13.61 13.49 11.67
C GLU A 127 15.08 13.08 11.94
N THR A 128 15.93 13.15 10.92
CA THR A 128 17.37 12.88 11.02
C THR A 128 18.10 13.98 10.28
N ASN A 129 18.98 14.72 10.97
CA ASN A 129 19.73 15.86 10.41
C ASN A 129 18.86 16.91 9.69
N GLY A 130 17.64 17.14 10.19
CA GLY A 130 16.69 18.08 9.58
C GLY A 130 15.89 17.52 8.39
N GLU A 131 16.14 16.27 8.00
CA GLU A 131 15.40 15.58 6.94
C GLU A 131 14.37 14.60 7.52
N LEU A 132 13.25 14.46 6.82
CA LEU A 132 12.21 13.49 7.17
C LEU A 132 12.51 12.16 6.49
N VAL A 133 12.84 11.14 7.27
CA VAL A 133 13.18 9.80 6.77
C VAL A 133 12.20 8.76 7.29
N ILE A 134 11.97 7.70 6.52
CA ILE A 134 11.14 6.58 6.94
C ILE A 134 11.87 5.83 8.06
N ASP A 135 11.18 5.57 9.16
CA ASP A 135 11.74 4.80 10.27
C ASP A 135 11.91 3.33 9.87
N SER A 136 13.16 2.84 9.89
CA SER A 136 13.54 1.46 9.55
C SER A 136 12.93 0.41 10.47
N THR A 137 12.37 0.81 11.61
CA THR A 137 11.68 -0.09 12.55
C THR A 137 10.17 -0.15 12.34
N SER A 138 9.59 0.68 11.46
CA SER A 138 8.19 0.56 11.02
C SER A 138 8.01 -0.55 9.99
N ALA A 139 6.79 -1.04 9.76
CA ALA A 139 6.53 -2.09 8.77
C ALA A 139 7.09 -1.72 7.38
N ILE A 140 6.86 -0.48 6.92
CA ILE A 140 7.41 0.02 5.64
C ILE A 140 8.93 0.09 5.69
N GLY A 141 9.53 0.56 6.78
CA GLY A 141 10.98 0.59 6.92
C GLY A 141 11.60 -0.80 6.79
N ILE A 142 11.04 -1.77 7.51
CA ILE A 142 11.44 -3.18 7.46
C ILE A 142 11.28 -3.75 6.05
N TRP A 143 10.14 -3.46 5.40
CA TRP A 143 9.85 -3.90 4.04
C TRP A 143 10.86 -3.38 3.03
N LEU A 144 11.23 -2.10 3.11
CA LEU A 144 12.18 -1.47 2.21
C LEU A 144 13.60 -2.01 2.41
N ASP A 145 14.02 -2.18 3.66
CA ASP A 145 15.32 -2.78 3.96
C ASP A 145 15.40 -4.24 3.46
N PHE A 146 14.31 -4.99 3.61
CA PHE A 146 14.20 -6.33 3.04
C PHE A 146 14.32 -6.30 1.51
N ALA A 147 13.55 -5.45 0.83
CA ALA A 147 13.54 -5.38 -0.63
C ALA A 147 14.93 -5.07 -1.24
N ARG A 148 15.76 -4.29 -0.54
CA ARG A 148 17.12 -3.92 -1.00
C ARG A 148 18.04 -5.13 -1.19
N THR A 149 17.88 -6.19 -0.42
CA THR A 149 18.75 -7.37 -0.45
C THR A 149 18.08 -8.62 -0.99
N HIS A 150 16.81 -8.52 -1.43
CA HIS A 150 16.00 -9.67 -1.86
C HIS A 150 15.47 -9.48 -3.30
N PRO A 151 16.27 -9.82 -4.33
CA PRO A 151 15.90 -9.65 -5.73
C PRO A 151 14.54 -10.27 -6.09
N GLY A 152 13.72 -9.49 -6.79
CA GLY A 152 12.36 -9.87 -7.14
C GLY A 152 11.32 -9.57 -6.06
N TRP A 153 11.70 -9.13 -4.86
CA TRP A 153 10.76 -8.53 -3.92
C TRP A 153 10.34 -7.14 -4.40
N SER A 154 9.04 -6.88 -4.48
CA SER A 154 8.49 -5.62 -5.00
C SER A 154 7.62 -4.93 -3.95
N ASN A 155 7.42 -3.63 -4.09
CA ASN A 155 6.52 -2.84 -3.24
C ASN A 155 5.07 -3.12 -3.58
N ARG A 156 4.57 -4.26 -3.11
CA ARG A 156 3.20 -4.75 -3.32
C ARG A 156 2.62 -5.19 -1.98
N ALA A 157 1.74 -4.36 -1.44
CA ALA A 157 0.92 -4.66 -0.28
C ALA A 157 -0.30 -3.73 -0.33
N THR A 158 -1.34 -4.05 0.41
CA THR A 158 -2.58 -3.30 0.45
C THR A 158 -2.76 -2.71 1.84
N PHE A 159 -2.78 -1.39 1.96
CA PHE A 159 -3.03 -0.72 3.24
C PHE A 159 -4.49 -0.31 3.30
N CYS A 160 -5.25 -0.85 4.25
CA CYS A 160 -6.66 -0.55 4.48
C CYS A 160 -6.77 0.53 5.55
N LEU A 161 -7.17 1.73 5.13
CA LEU A 161 -6.82 2.94 5.84
C LEU A 161 -8.02 3.56 6.54
N LEU A 162 -7.80 3.99 7.78
CA LEU A 162 -8.74 4.79 8.55
C LEU A 162 -8.38 6.28 8.47
N SER A 163 -9.35 7.12 8.17
CA SER A 163 -9.15 8.57 8.02
C SER A 163 -9.56 9.40 9.25
N GLY A 164 -10.27 8.76 10.17
CA GLY A 164 -10.81 9.31 11.42
C GLY A 164 -10.72 8.32 12.58
N ALA A 165 -9.75 7.40 12.57
CA ALA A 165 -9.52 6.44 13.64
C ALA A 165 -9.45 7.07 15.04
N GLU A 166 -9.90 6.31 16.04
CA GLU A 166 -9.69 6.63 17.44
C GLU A 166 -8.19 6.68 17.80
N ALA A 167 -7.90 7.26 18.97
CA ALA A 167 -6.54 7.39 19.52
C ALA A 167 -5.53 8.05 18.56
N GLY A 168 -5.98 8.85 17.59
CA GLY A 168 -5.12 9.62 16.69
C GLY A 168 -4.44 8.78 15.59
N ARG A 169 -4.83 7.52 15.38
CA ARG A 169 -4.16 6.65 14.39
C ARG A 169 -4.47 6.99 12.94
N SER A 170 -5.41 7.89 12.68
CA SER A 170 -5.90 8.21 11.33
C SER A 170 -4.77 8.50 10.32
N PHE A 171 -4.67 7.68 9.26
CA PHE A 171 -3.59 7.67 8.26
C PHE A 171 -2.21 7.89 8.88
N PHE A 172 -1.86 7.00 9.81
CA PHE A 172 -0.52 6.82 10.34
C PHE A 172 0.02 7.92 11.25
N GLY A 173 -0.87 8.70 11.87
CA GLY A 173 -0.53 9.56 12.99
C GLY A 173 -1.11 10.96 12.89
N ASN A 174 -2.07 11.25 13.76
CA ASN A 174 -2.78 12.51 13.88
C ASN A 174 -2.67 12.99 15.33
N LYS A 175 -2.65 14.31 15.54
CA LYS A 175 -2.46 14.92 16.88
C LYS A 175 -1.15 14.47 17.55
N ASP A 176 -0.10 14.33 16.75
CA ASP A 176 1.29 14.13 17.19
C ASP A 176 1.54 12.83 17.99
N ILE A 177 0.67 11.82 17.81
CA ILE A 177 0.82 10.52 18.46
C ILE A 177 2.14 9.85 18.06
N GLU A 178 2.85 9.26 19.03
CA GLU A 178 4.09 8.51 18.76
C GLU A 178 5.11 9.33 17.91
N GLY A 179 5.15 10.65 18.14
CA GLY A 179 6.03 11.58 17.43
C GLY A 179 5.62 11.86 15.97
N GLN A 180 4.44 11.42 15.53
CA GLN A 180 3.98 11.57 14.16
C GLN A 180 3.18 12.85 13.95
N LYS A 181 3.79 13.84 13.32
CA LYS A 181 3.16 15.14 13.08
C LYS A 181 1.92 15.00 12.19
N THR A 182 0.83 15.68 12.55
CA THR A 182 -0.42 15.69 11.76
C THR A 182 -0.20 16.04 10.28
N ALA A 183 0.75 16.94 10.00
CA ALA A 183 1.11 17.38 8.66
C ALA A 183 1.76 16.29 7.78
N TRP A 184 2.19 15.17 8.37
CA TRP A 184 2.86 14.09 7.64
C TRP A 184 1.91 13.05 7.07
N ARG A 185 0.66 12.96 7.56
CA ARG A 185 -0.33 11.93 7.19
C ARG A 185 -0.49 11.78 5.67
N PHE A 186 -0.74 12.90 5.00
CA PHE A 186 -0.99 12.89 3.55
C PHE A 186 0.27 12.55 2.75
N ARG A 187 1.45 12.94 3.23
CA ARG A 187 2.73 12.54 2.61
C ARG A 187 2.90 11.03 2.62
N LYS A 188 2.54 10.36 3.72
CA LYS A 188 2.61 8.89 3.85
C LYS A 188 1.69 8.20 2.85
N VAL A 189 0.43 8.62 2.79
CA VAL A 189 -0.56 8.02 1.87
C VAL A 189 -0.14 8.21 0.41
N LYS A 190 0.29 9.43 0.04
CA LYS A 190 0.80 9.69 -1.31
C LYS A 190 2.03 8.83 -1.62
N TRP A 191 2.99 8.74 -0.69
CA TRP A 191 4.19 7.94 -0.86
C TRP A 191 3.86 6.46 -1.08
N LEU A 192 2.91 5.89 -0.34
CA LEU A 192 2.48 4.49 -0.54
C LEU A 192 2.03 4.25 -1.99
N ALA A 193 1.14 5.10 -2.50
CA ALA A 193 0.64 4.98 -3.87
C ALA A 193 1.76 5.20 -4.91
N ASP A 194 2.59 6.23 -4.73
CA ASP A 194 3.72 6.52 -5.62
C ASP A 194 4.72 5.36 -5.70
N GLN A 195 4.89 4.60 -4.61
CA GLN A 195 5.79 3.44 -4.55
C GLN A 195 5.14 2.13 -5.02
N GLY A 196 3.87 2.15 -5.41
CA GLY A 196 3.18 0.99 -5.96
C GLY A 196 2.46 0.10 -4.95
N PHE A 197 2.30 0.56 -3.71
CA PHE A 197 1.38 -0.05 -2.75
C PHE A 197 -0.07 0.31 -3.08
N GLU A 198 -1.01 -0.58 -2.75
CA GLU A 198 -2.44 -0.35 -2.92
C GLU A 198 -3.03 0.35 -1.68
N LEU A 199 -3.94 1.30 -1.92
CA LEU A 199 -4.74 1.96 -0.89
C LEU A 199 -6.15 1.36 -0.88
N CYS A 200 -6.55 0.86 0.27
CA CYS A 200 -7.81 0.22 0.56
C CYS A 200 -8.60 1.06 1.57
N ASN A 201 -9.93 1.00 1.49
CA ASN A 201 -10.82 1.66 2.44
C ASN A 201 -11.04 0.78 3.68
N HIS A 202 -11.08 1.38 4.86
CA HIS A 202 -11.43 0.70 6.11
C HIS A 202 -12.51 1.44 6.92
N THR A 203 -13.37 2.19 6.24
CA THR A 203 -14.31 3.20 6.76
C THR A 203 -13.63 4.46 7.33
N LEU A 204 -14.42 5.45 7.71
CA LEU A 204 -13.93 6.67 8.34
C LEU A 204 -13.24 6.38 9.70
N TRP A 205 -13.94 5.78 10.66
CA TRP A 205 -13.44 5.67 12.04
C TRP A 205 -13.43 4.24 12.59
N HIS A 206 -13.61 3.21 11.75
CA HIS A 206 -13.70 1.79 12.11
C HIS A 206 -15.07 1.40 12.70
N ALA A 207 -16.14 1.87 12.05
CA ALA A 207 -17.51 1.62 12.50
C ALA A 207 -17.91 0.14 12.37
N ASN A 208 -18.56 -0.42 13.40
CA ASN A 208 -19.20 -1.73 13.29
C ASN A 208 -20.47 -1.63 12.44
N LEU A 209 -20.33 -1.86 11.14
CA LEU A 209 -21.38 -1.63 10.14
C LEU A 209 -22.67 -2.42 10.41
N GLY A 210 -22.60 -3.58 11.06
CA GLY A 210 -23.77 -4.39 11.41
C GLY A 210 -24.72 -3.74 12.43
N LYS A 211 -24.26 -2.68 13.12
CA LYS A 211 -25.06 -1.97 14.14
C LYS A 211 -25.86 -0.79 13.59
N TYR A 212 -25.58 -0.34 12.37
CA TYR A 212 -26.13 0.90 11.83
C TYR A 212 -27.12 0.67 10.70
N ASP A 213 -27.83 1.74 10.32
CA ASP A 213 -28.69 1.76 9.15
C ASP A 213 -27.89 1.99 7.85
N ASP A 214 -28.56 1.82 6.72
CA ASP A 214 -27.97 1.89 5.39
C ASP A 214 -27.37 3.28 5.09
N ALA A 215 -28.02 4.36 5.55
CA ALA A 215 -27.55 5.73 5.31
C ALA A 215 -26.24 5.99 6.05
N PHE A 216 -26.13 5.54 7.31
CA PHE A 216 -24.91 5.65 8.08
C PHE A 216 -23.79 4.78 7.50
N VAL A 217 -24.10 3.53 7.07
CA VAL A 217 -23.14 2.64 6.44
C VAL A 217 -22.54 3.30 5.18
N GLN A 218 -23.38 3.82 4.29
CA GLN A 218 -22.94 4.54 3.09
C GLN A 218 -22.07 5.74 3.43
N GLU A 219 -22.45 6.54 4.43
CA GLU A 219 -21.64 7.68 4.89
C GLU A 219 -20.25 7.24 5.35
N GLN A 220 -20.16 6.21 6.20
CA GLN A 220 -18.90 5.72 6.75
C GLN A 220 -17.94 5.25 5.66
N ILE A 221 -18.46 4.51 4.69
CA ILE A 221 -17.67 3.97 3.58
C ILE A 221 -17.27 5.10 2.63
N ALA A 222 -18.22 5.91 2.18
CA ALA A 222 -17.98 6.99 1.23
C ALA A 222 -17.00 8.04 1.78
N ARG A 223 -17.07 8.38 3.08
CA ARG A 223 -16.09 9.29 3.69
C ARG A 223 -14.68 8.72 3.72
N GLY A 224 -14.50 7.40 3.85
CA GLY A 224 -13.21 6.74 3.69
C GLY A 224 -12.65 6.90 2.28
N VAL A 225 -13.48 6.67 1.25
CA VAL A 225 -13.10 6.89 -0.16
C VAL A 225 -12.74 8.35 -0.41
N MET A 226 -13.59 9.27 0.04
CA MET A 226 -13.38 10.71 -0.09
C MET A 226 -12.09 11.17 0.58
N ALA A 227 -11.71 10.57 1.71
CA ALA A 227 -10.47 10.91 2.38
C ALA A 227 -9.24 10.48 1.57
N ILE A 228 -9.24 9.29 0.95
CA ILE A 228 -8.16 8.85 0.05
C ILE A 228 -8.10 9.76 -1.19
N ASP A 229 -9.25 10.02 -1.84
CA ASP A 229 -9.38 10.92 -2.99
C ASP A 229 -8.88 12.34 -2.67
N SER A 230 -9.08 12.83 -1.44
CA SER A 230 -8.59 14.15 -1.03
C SER A 230 -7.06 14.25 -0.96
N VAL A 231 -6.36 13.12 -0.78
CA VAL A 231 -4.89 13.06 -0.81
C VAL A 231 -4.38 12.82 -2.21
N ILE A 232 -5.07 11.97 -2.97
CA ILE A 232 -4.72 11.58 -4.33
C ILE A 232 -5.96 11.73 -5.21
N PRO A 233 -6.19 12.92 -5.80
CA PRO A 233 -7.38 13.19 -6.60
C PRO A 233 -7.52 12.19 -7.75
N GLY A 234 -8.70 11.55 -7.85
CA GLY A 234 -8.99 10.56 -8.89
C GLY A 234 -8.47 9.16 -8.60
N TYR A 235 -7.92 8.89 -7.41
CA TYR A 235 -7.54 7.53 -7.02
C TYR A 235 -8.78 6.63 -6.93
N ARG A 236 -8.88 5.62 -7.79
CA ARG A 236 -9.94 4.60 -7.72
C ARG A 236 -9.62 3.63 -6.59
N VAL A 237 -10.33 3.77 -5.46
CA VAL A 237 -10.24 2.81 -4.35
C VAL A 237 -10.99 1.54 -4.74
N ARG A 238 -10.26 0.44 -4.92
CA ARG A 238 -10.80 -0.84 -5.44
C ARG A 238 -11.13 -1.86 -4.35
N THR A 239 -10.56 -1.70 -3.17
CA THR A 239 -10.63 -2.71 -2.11
C THR A 239 -11.18 -2.09 -0.83
N PHE A 240 -12.03 -2.85 -0.15
CA PHE A 240 -12.60 -2.50 1.15
C PHE A 240 -12.40 -3.62 2.16
N ALA A 241 -11.84 -3.31 3.32
CA ALA A 241 -11.79 -4.25 4.46
C ALA A 241 -12.91 -3.94 5.44
N LEU A 242 -13.66 -4.97 5.83
CA LEU A 242 -14.75 -4.85 6.81
C LEU A 242 -14.18 -4.61 8.21
N PRO A 243 -14.48 -3.47 8.88
CA PRO A 243 -14.12 -3.28 10.28
C PRO A 243 -14.65 -4.42 11.15
N LEU A 244 -13.79 -4.99 11.99
CA LEU A 244 -14.11 -6.13 12.86
C LEU A 244 -14.60 -7.39 12.11
N GLY A 245 -14.48 -7.45 10.78
CA GLY A 245 -15.10 -8.49 9.94
C GLY A 245 -16.63 -8.44 9.89
N MET A 246 -17.25 -7.35 10.33
CA MET A 246 -18.70 -7.26 10.50
C MET A 246 -19.38 -6.69 9.26
N TRP A 247 -20.32 -7.46 8.72
CA TRP A 247 -21.13 -7.04 7.58
C TRP A 247 -22.20 -6.02 7.97
N PRO A 248 -22.52 -5.03 7.10
CA PRO A 248 -23.76 -4.29 7.23
C PRO A 248 -24.96 -5.22 7.06
N LYS A 249 -26.12 -4.82 7.62
CA LYS A 249 -27.38 -5.56 7.45
C LYS A 249 -27.73 -5.72 5.97
N ASN A 250 -27.64 -4.63 5.22
CA ASN A 250 -27.67 -4.65 3.76
C ASN A 250 -26.26 -4.92 3.21
N ARG A 251 -25.96 -6.20 2.94
CA ARG A 251 -24.62 -6.65 2.51
C ARG A 251 -24.14 -6.00 1.21
N ALA A 252 -25.05 -5.62 0.31
CA ALA A 252 -24.68 -4.99 -0.96
C ALA A 252 -23.94 -3.65 -0.75
N LEU A 253 -24.20 -2.96 0.37
CA LEU A 253 -23.54 -1.71 0.71
C LEU A 253 -22.06 -1.86 1.05
N ALA A 254 -21.59 -3.07 1.35
CA ALA A 254 -20.17 -3.33 1.54
C ALA A 254 -19.39 -3.27 0.22
N SER A 255 -20.03 -3.53 -0.92
CA SER A 255 -19.38 -3.48 -2.24
C SER A 255 -19.71 -2.20 -3.01
N GLN A 256 -20.96 -1.73 -2.95
CA GLN A 256 -21.45 -0.65 -3.81
C GLN A 256 -22.39 0.28 -3.03
N GLY A 257 -22.27 1.58 -3.27
CA GLY A 257 -23.19 2.57 -2.74
C GLY A 257 -22.79 4.00 -3.10
N GLU A 258 -23.60 4.94 -2.65
CA GLU A 258 -23.29 6.36 -2.78
C GLU A 258 -23.75 7.11 -1.54
N TRP A 259 -23.10 8.22 -1.25
CA TRP A 259 -23.49 9.12 -0.19
C TRP A 259 -23.37 10.57 -0.67
N ARG A 260 -24.40 11.37 -0.39
CA ARG A 260 -24.39 12.81 -0.66
C ARG A 260 -23.90 13.54 0.57
N ASP A 261 -22.77 14.24 0.47
CA ASP A 261 -22.29 15.10 1.54
C ASP A 261 -23.29 16.24 1.77
N PRO A 262 -23.94 16.33 2.94
CA PRO A 262 -24.92 17.37 3.21
C PRO A 262 -24.29 18.77 3.26
N ARG A 263 -22.96 18.88 3.41
CA ARG A 263 -22.27 20.18 3.45
C ARG A 263 -21.94 20.73 2.07
N SER A 264 -21.38 19.89 1.20
CA SER A 264 -20.96 20.32 -0.14
C SER A 264 -21.97 19.99 -1.24
N GLY A 265 -22.94 19.11 -0.97
CA GLY A 265 -23.85 18.55 -1.98
C GLY A 265 -23.21 17.51 -2.91
N ARG A 266 -21.89 17.28 -2.79
CA ARG A 266 -21.14 16.31 -3.59
C ARG A 266 -21.64 14.89 -3.33
N VAL A 267 -21.89 14.14 -4.40
CA VAL A 267 -22.12 12.69 -4.32
C VAL A 267 -20.77 11.99 -4.36
N VAL A 268 -20.54 11.10 -3.41
CA VAL A 268 -19.39 10.20 -3.37
C VAL A 268 -19.92 8.79 -3.56
N ALA A 269 -19.77 8.26 -4.76
CA ALA A 269 -20.07 6.88 -5.09
C ALA A 269 -18.84 5.99 -4.85
N TYR A 270 -19.08 4.74 -4.51
CA TYR A 270 -18.06 3.71 -4.39
C TYR A 270 -18.56 2.40 -4.99
N ASP A 271 -17.64 1.70 -5.64
CA ASP A 271 -17.82 0.35 -6.17
C ASP A 271 -16.47 -0.36 -6.05
N PHE A 272 -16.36 -1.21 -5.02
CA PHE A 272 -15.13 -1.94 -4.71
C PHE A 272 -15.11 -3.24 -5.46
N ASP A 273 -14.06 -3.48 -6.25
CA ASP A 273 -13.80 -4.76 -6.91
C ASP A 273 -13.61 -5.89 -5.88
N ALA A 274 -13.09 -5.59 -4.69
CA ALA A 274 -12.80 -6.56 -3.64
C ALA A 274 -13.33 -6.16 -2.24
N VAL A 275 -13.85 -7.13 -1.49
CA VAL A 275 -14.20 -6.97 -0.07
C VAL A 275 -13.49 -8.01 0.78
N LEU A 276 -12.75 -7.56 1.79
CA LEU A 276 -11.94 -8.39 2.68
C LEU A 276 -12.67 -8.71 3.98
N LYS A 277 -12.69 -10.00 4.34
CA LYS A 277 -13.12 -10.53 5.64
C LYS A 277 -11.93 -10.56 6.62
N VAL A 278 -12.21 -10.64 7.91
CA VAL A 278 -11.19 -10.61 8.98
C VAL A 278 -10.42 -11.92 9.18
N ALA A 279 -10.99 -13.06 8.79
CA ALA A 279 -10.39 -14.37 9.07
C ALA A 279 -10.93 -15.42 8.12
N GLY A 280 -10.11 -16.41 7.82
CA GLY A 280 -10.46 -17.64 7.14
C GLY A 280 -9.23 -18.30 6.52
N GLU A 281 -9.47 -19.07 5.47
CA GLU A 281 -8.44 -19.86 4.81
C GLU A 281 -7.83 -19.12 3.61
N PRO A 282 -6.67 -19.56 3.09
CA PRO A 282 -6.19 -19.14 1.78
C PRO A 282 -7.28 -19.25 0.71
N VAL A 283 -7.45 -18.19 -0.07
CA VAL A 283 -8.54 -18.08 -1.06
C VAL A 283 -8.25 -18.95 -2.29
N PRO A 284 -9.27 -19.39 -3.03
CA PRO A 284 -9.09 -20.01 -4.34
C PRO A 284 -8.30 -19.14 -5.32
N SER A 285 -7.75 -19.74 -6.37
CA SER A 285 -7.23 -19.01 -7.53
C SER A 285 -8.30 -18.07 -8.09
N PRO A 286 -7.98 -16.88 -8.60
CA PRO A 286 -8.96 -15.96 -9.19
C PRO A 286 -9.68 -16.51 -10.43
N THR A 287 -9.19 -17.63 -10.98
CA THR A 287 -9.82 -18.37 -12.09
C THR A 287 -10.70 -19.53 -11.63
N ASP A 288 -10.71 -19.84 -10.33
CA ASP A 288 -11.57 -20.85 -9.73
C ASP A 288 -13.01 -20.33 -9.61
N PRO A 289 -14.04 -21.10 -10.03
CA PRO A 289 -15.44 -20.72 -9.85
C PRO A 289 -15.85 -20.44 -8.39
N ALA A 290 -15.12 -20.96 -7.41
CA ALA A 290 -15.35 -20.71 -5.99
C ALA A 290 -14.71 -19.40 -5.49
N PHE A 291 -13.95 -18.68 -6.33
CA PHE A 291 -13.37 -17.40 -5.96
C PHE A 291 -14.44 -16.31 -5.89
N ASP A 292 -14.68 -15.79 -4.69
CA ASP A 292 -15.57 -14.65 -4.46
C ASP A 292 -14.77 -13.41 -4.07
N ALA A 293 -14.51 -12.54 -5.04
CA ALA A 293 -13.83 -11.27 -4.84
C ALA A 293 -14.54 -10.36 -3.81
N LYS A 294 -15.86 -10.51 -3.66
CA LYS A 294 -16.65 -9.73 -2.69
C LYS A 294 -16.71 -10.40 -1.32
N ALA A 295 -15.94 -11.45 -1.04
CA ALA A 295 -15.89 -12.10 0.27
C ALA A 295 -14.54 -12.79 0.53
N LEU A 296 -13.42 -12.10 0.28
CA LEU A 296 -12.08 -12.67 0.39
C LEU A 296 -11.69 -12.92 1.86
N GLU A 297 -11.34 -14.16 2.16
CA GLU A 297 -10.83 -14.56 3.47
C GLU A 297 -9.36 -14.18 3.65
N ARG A 298 -8.97 -13.97 4.91
CA ARG A 298 -7.61 -13.57 5.28
C ARG A 298 -7.06 -14.45 6.40
N VAL A 299 -5.75 -14.65 6.39
CA VAL A 299 -4.99 -15.32 7.42
C VAL A 299 -4.46 -14.27 8.37
N GLN A 300 -4.95 -14.26 9.61
CA GLN A 300 -4.43 -13.35 10.65
C GLN A 300 -3.05 -13.81 11.09
N VAL A 301 -2.03 -13.00 10.83
CA VAL A 301 -0.66 -13.36 11.15
C VAL A 301 -0.37 -13.10 12.62
N THR A 302 -0.60 -14.13 13.43
CA THR A 302 -0.34 -14.15 14.87
C THR A 302 0.31 -15.48 15.26
N GLY A 303 1.24 -15.47 16.21
CA GLY A 303 1.89 -16.70 16.66
C GLY A 303 2.61 -17.43 15.53
N GLU A 304 2.24 -18.69 15.27
CA GLU A 304 2.81 -19.58 14.24
C GLU A 304 1.85 -19.82 13.05
N GLU A 305 0.81 -18.99 12.93
CA GLU A 305 -0.29 -19.22 11.98
C GLU A 305 0.19 -19.19 10.53
N LEU A 306 1.12 -18.29 10.19
CA LEU A 306 1.70 -18.22 8.86
C LEU A 306 2.39 -19.55 8.52
N GLU A 307 3.31 -20.01 9.36
CA GLU A 307 4.03 -21.26 9.18
C GLU A 307 3.08 -22.45 9.04
N ARG A 308 2.04 -22.51 9.89
CA ARG A 308 1.01 -23.55 9.85
C ARG A 308 0.31 -23.59 8.50
N VAL A 309 -0.17 -22.43 8.02
CA VAL A 309 -0.88 -22.31 6.73
C VAL A 309 0.04 -22.69 5.58
N LEU A 310 1.27 -22.16 5.54
CA LEU A 310 2.21 -22.46 4.45
C LEU A 310 2.57 -23.96 4.41
N ASN A 311 2.81 -24.56 5.58
CA ASN A 311 3.05 -26.00 5.70
C ASN A 311 1.87 -26.84 5.21
N LEU A 312 0.64 -26.43 5.51
CA LEU A 312 -0.56 -27.12 5.05
C LEU A 312 -0.69 -27.06 3.52
N LEU A 313 -0.51 -25.88 2.93
CA LEU A 313 -0.55 -25.69 1.47
C LEU A 313 0.50 -26.54 0.76
N ASP A 314 1.74 -26.57 1.28
CA ASP A 314 2.84 -27.34 0.72
C ASP A 314 2.58 -28.85 0.84
N ARG A 315 2.19 -29.34 2.03
CA ARG A 315 1.95 -30.78 2.29
C ARG A 315 0.75 -31.33 1.54
N SER A 316 -0.29 -30.53 1.36
CA SER A 316 -1.50 -30.93 0.63
C SER A 316 -1.36 -30.76 -0.89
N GLY A 317 -0.29 -30.12 -1.37
CA GLY A 317 -0.13 -29.79 -2.78
C GLY A 317 -1.13 -28.76 -3.31
N THR A 318 -1.83 -28.05 -2.42
CA THR A 318 -2.89 -27.10 -2.79
C THR A 318 -2.41 -25.68 -2.95
N ARG A 319 -1.12 -25.40 -2.73
CA ARG A 319 -0.52 -24.08 -2.95
C ARG A 319 -0.66 -23.64 -4.41
N TYR A 320 -0.98 -22.35 -4.65
CA TYR A 320 -0.80 -21.78 -5.98
C TYR A 320 0.69 -21.79 -6.37
N VAL A 321 1.02 -22.32 -7.54
CA VAL A 321 2.38 -22.28 -8.09
C VAL A 321 2.31 -21.88 -9.57
N SER A 322 2.93 -20.76 -9.94
CA SER A 322 2.93 -20.25 -11.31
C SER A 322 3.60 -21.24 -12.27
N ASN A 323 3.04 -21.36 -13.47
CA ASN A 323 3.68 -22.09 -14.58
C ASN A 323 4.69 -21.21 -15.36
N GLY A 324 4.78 -19.91 -15.04
CA GLY A 324 5.69 -18.95 -15.68
C GLY A 324 5.20 -18.37 -17.01
N MET A 325 3.99 -18.71 -17.46
CA MET A 325 3.39 -18.12 -18.65
C MET A 325 2.68 -16.83 -18.26
N THR A 326 3.03 -15.73 -18.94
CA THR A 326 2.27 -14.49 -18.81
C THR A 326 0.88 -14.70 -19.40
N LYS A 327 -0.16 -14.41 -18.62
CA LYS A 327 -1.54 -14.51 -19.11
C LYS A 327 -1.79 -13.35 -20.05
N ALA A 328 -2.29 -13.63 -21.26
CA ALA A 328 -2.66 -12.57 -22.19
C ALA A 328 -3.72 -11.68 -21.53
N VAL A 329 -3.52 -10.36 -21.54
CA VAL A 329 -4.52 -9.39 -21.04
C VAL A 329 -5.74 -9.47 -21.95
N VAL A 330 -6.73 -10.27 -21.57
CA VAL A 330 -8.05 -10.21 -22.19
C VAL A 330 -8.71 -8.98 -21.61
N ALA A 331 -8.78 -7.90 -22.39
CA ALA A 331 -9.56 -6.72 -22.02
C ALA A 331 -11.00 -7.18 -21.74
N ARG A 332 -11.41 -7.15 -20.47
CA ARG A 332 -12.83 -7.32 -20.11
C ARG A 332 -13.56 -6.15 -20.75
N ARG A 333 -14.48 -6.46 -21.66
CA ARG A 333 -15.41 -5.46 -22.20
C ARG A 333 -16.29 -4.99 -21.04
N GLU A 334 -16.36 -3.68 -20.87
CA GLU A 334 -17.21 -2.97 -19.91
C GLU A 334 -18.69 -3.34 -20.07
#